data_AF-A0A6N9TUG7-F1
#
_entry.id   AF-A0A6N9TUG7-F1
#
_cell.length_a   1.000
_cell.length_b   1.000
_cell.length_c   1.000
_cell.angle_alpha   90.00
_cell.angle_beta   90.00
_cell.angle_gamma   90.00
#
_symmetry.space_group_name_H-M   'P 1'
#
loop_
_entity.id
_entity.type
_entity.pdbx_description
1 polymer ?
#
loop_
_entity_poly.entity_id
_entity_poly.type
_entity_poly.pdbx_seq_one_letter_code
_entity_poly.pdbx_strand_id
1 'polypeptide(L)'
;MGDLTVAKMLRSKPRIENVLPLTALQEGLVFHAAYDDLATDVYNVQLGIDLEGPLDAGTLREAAEALLSRHGNLRISVRRRPQGDSVQVVQSHVVLPWIEAVADSEAEADEIARVDRERRFTLSTAPLLRFTLVRFGEDRHRFLFTTHHLLLDGWSMPLVMQELFTLYGNRGDTRSLPPTVPYENYFRWLTAQDTPAAQNAWRTALAGLDEPTRLTPHADSHASVTPHHRVVRLSLELTQSLTGQARRHGLTLSTAVQVAWGLLLARLTGREDIVFGATVSGRSPEVPGIESMIGLFINTLPVRIRLDPSEPLLDLAARLQQEQAELSAHQHLSMADIQRLTDIRGELFDTLVVFENYPLNPDTLSGAHGLRVTGLRTHNDVHYPLALIALPGDQLTLDFTYRPDLFTKSDVDDLVEWFTRVLTTVTEATPQLLTHDVHLLTPEEQRQAVEEFNDTAREVPGAAVHELFEEQARRSPEATAVVFEDEEVSYAQLNVRADDLARTLRGLGVGPERLVALAVPRSVEMVASMLAVLKTGAAYLPIDPDYPGERIAYMLSDAAPALVVVTEATQHLAEATGTPRLVV
;
A
#
# COMPACT_ATOMS: atom_id res chain seq x y z
N MET A 1 -24.25 33.11 5.14
CA MET A 1 -23.67 33.63 6.40
C MET A 1 -22.13 33.67 6.43
N GLY A 2 -21.41 33.14 5.43
CA GLY A 2 -19.94 33.14 5.39
C GLY A 2 -19.28 34.52 5.24
N ASP A 3 -19.88 35.44 4.47
CA ASP A 3 -19.28 36.75 4.16
C ASP A 3 -19.13 37.69 5.38
N LEU A 4 -20.04 37.58 6.36
CA LEU A 4 -20.02 38.43 7.56
C LEU A 4 -18.85 38.11 8.49
N THR A 5 -18.34 36.88 8.49
CA THR A 5 -17.21 36.45 9.34
C THR A 5 -15.87 36.85 8.70
N VAL A 6 -15.74 36.70 7.38
CA VAL A 6 -14.56 37.12 6.61
C VAL A 6 -14.38 38.64 6.68
N ALA A 7 -15.46 39.41 6.47
CA ALA A 7 -15.43 40.86 6.61
C ALA A 7 -15.06 41.33 8.03
N LYS A 8 -15.43 40.57 9.07
CA LYS A 8 -15.10 40.88 10.47
C LYS A 8 -13.63 40.55 10.80
N MET A 9 -13.06 39.49 10.26
CA MET A 9 -11.62 39.19 10.37
C MET A 9 -10.78 40.28 9.69
N LEU A 10 -11.13 40.64 8.44
CA LEU A 10 -10.44 41.67 7.66
C LEU A 10 -10.52 43.07 8.32
N ARG A 11 -11.65 43.43 8.94
CA ARG A 11 -11.82 44.72 9.63
C ARG A 11 -11.07 44.84 10.97
N SER A 12 -10.57 43.74 11.53
CA SER A 12 -10.00 43.72 12.89
C SER A 12 -8.48 43.72 12.96
N LYS A 13 -7.75 43.48 11.85
CA LYS A 13 -6.28 43.51 11.82
C LYS A 13 -5.75 44.02 10.47
N PRO A 14 -5.01 45.15 10.42
CA PRO A 14 -4.49 45.76 9.18
C PRO A 14 -3.36 44.96 8.47
N ARG A 15 -3.25 43.65 8.73
CA ARG A 15 -2.19 42.76 8.19
C ARG A 15 -2.72 41.57 7.38
N ILE A 16 -4.05 41.45 7.21
CA ILE A 16 -4.67 40.35 6.45
C ILE A 16 -5.07 40.89 5.07
N GLU A 17 -4.57 40.25 4.02
CA GLU A 17 -4.90 40.57 2.63
C GLU A 17 -6.13 39.79 2.15
N ASN A 18 -6.20 38.50 2.47
CA ASN A 18 -7.29 37.62 2.03
C ASN A 18 -7.48 36.43 2.99
N VAL A 19 -8.65 35.79 2.91
CA VAL A 19 -8.96 34.54 3.63
C VAL A 19 -9.52 33.54 2.64
N LEU A 20 -8.86 32.39 2.49
CA LEU A 20 -9.24 31.32 1.55
C LEU A 20 -9.62 30.05 2.33
N PRO A 21 -10.54 29.22 1.81
CA PRO A 21 -10.77 27.88 2.38
C PRO A 21 -9.52 27.00 2.17
N LEU A 22 -9.45 25.87 2.87
CA LEU A 22 -8.44 24.85 2.57
C LEU A 22 -8.93 23.95 1.42
N THR A 23 -8.01 23.42 0.63
CA THR A 23 -8.33 22.27 -0.23
C THR A 23 -8.50 21.01 0.62
N ALA A 24 -9.16 20.01 0.06
CA ALA A 24 -9.29 18.68 0.66
C ALA A 24 -7.97 18.11 1.21
N LEU A 25 -6.92 18.14 0.38
CA LEU A 25 -5.60 17.68 0.78
C LEU A 25 -5.02 18.54 1.89
N GLN A 26 -5.15 19.87 1.80
CA GLN A 26 -4.68 20.77 2.85
C GLN A 26 -5.36 20.51 4.20
N GLU A 27 -6.66 20.17 4.23
CA GLU A 27 -7.35 19.77 5.46
C GLU A 27 -6.75 18.50 6.07
N GLY A 28 -6.50 17.48 5.24
CA GLY A 28 -5.82 16.24 5.68
C GLY A 28 -4.43 16.50 6.25
N LEU A 29 -3.62 17.33 5.57
CA LEU A 29 -2.29 17.72 6.03
C LEU A 29 -2.32 18.48 7.37
N VAL A 30 -3.28 19.41 7.55
CA VAL A 30 -3.48 20.12 8.83
C VAL A 30 -3.87 19.15 9.94
N PHE A 31 -4.68 18.14 9.66
CA PHE A 31 -5.04 17.11 10.62
C PHE A 31 -3.82 16.30 11.05
N HIS A 32 -3.01 15.80 10.11
CA HIS A 32 -1.82 15.03 10.43
C HIS A 32 -0.77 15.84 11.20
N ALA A 33 -0.52 17.08 10.79
CA ALA A 33 0.44 17.96 11.46
C ALA A 33 0.03 18.31 12.91
N ALA A 34 -1.26 18.22 13.26
CA ALA A 34 -1.78 18.49 14.60
C ALA A 34 -1.83 17.26 15.52
N TYR A 35 -1.72 16.04 14.97
CA TYR A 35 -1.89 14.79 15.74
C TYR A 35 -0.57 14.25 16.29
N ASP A 36 0.56 14.62 15.69
CA ASP A 36 1.88 14.13 16.07
C ASP A 36 2.85 15.29 16.36
N ASP A 37 2.76 15.85 17.57
CA ASP A 37 3.60 16.95 18.07
C ASP A 37 5.01 16.49 18.53
N LEU A 38 5.32 15.19 18.50
CA LEU A 38 6.53 14.61 19.10
C LEU A 38 7.53 14.00 18.12
N ALA A 39 7.12 13.66 16.88
CA ALA A 39 8.00 13.07 15.87
C ALA A 39 8.38 14.05 14.73
N THR A 40 9.10 13.58 13.71
CA THR A 40 9.48 14.38 12.52
C THR A 40 8.25 14.71 11.68
N ASP A 41 8.15 15.93 11.17
CA ASP A 41 7.09 16.31 10.23
C ASP A 41 7.44 15.81 8.83
N VAL A 42 6.85 14.69 8.40
CA VAL A 42 7.06 14.13 7.05
C VAL A 42 6.60 15.08 5.93
N TYR A 43 5.83 16.12 6.25
CA TYR A 43 5.37 17.11 5.28
C TYR A 43 6.27 18.34 5.15
N ASN A 44 7.44 18.34 5.81
CA ASN A 44 8.52 19.27 5.51
C ASN A 44 9.25 18.82 4.24
N VAL A 45 9.01 19.54 3.14
CA VAL A 45 9.69 19.33 1.86
C VAL A 45 10.93 20.22 1.81
N GLN A 46 12.07 19.67 1.41
CA GLN A 46 13.31 20.43 1.24
C GLN A 46 13.92 20.17 -0.13
N LEU A 47 14.23 21.25 -0.84
CA LEU A 47 15.05 21.26 -2.05
C LEU A 47 16.40 21.91 -1.72
N GLY A 48 17.49 21.15 -1.88
CA GLY A 48 18.86 21.64 -1.82
C GLY A 48 19.45 21.78 -3.22
N ILE A 49 20.03 22.93 -3.52
CA ILE A 49 20.69 23.24 -4.79
C ILE A 49 22.16 23.55 -4.48
N ASP A 50 23.06 22.72 -5.00
CA ASP A 50 24.49 22.96 -4.94
C ASP A 50 24.86 23.92 -6.08
N LEU A 51 25.45 25.07 -5.72
CA LEU A 51 25.75 26.18 -6.60
C LEU A 51 27.25 26.46 -6.59
N GLU A 52 27.80 26.72 -7.78
CA GLU A 52 29.19 27.16 -7.95
C GLU A 52 29.26 28.48 -8.72
N GLY A 53 30.07 29.41 -8.23
CA GLY A 53 30.30 30.71 -8.85
C GLY A 53 30.11 31.89 -7.88
N PRO A 54 30.22 33.14 -8.37
CA PRO A 54 30.22 34.35 -7.56
C PRO A 54 28.80 34.72 -7.10
N LEU A 55 28.27 33.97 -6.13
CA LEU A 55 26.93 34.18 -5.59
C LEU A 55 26.89 35.41 -4.67
N ASP A 56 25.96 36.33 -4.97
CA ASP A 56 25.66 37.46 -4.11
C ASP A 56 24.45 37.12 -3.20
N ALA A 57 24.75 36.85 -1.94
CA ALA A 57 23.74 36.50 -0.94
C ALA A 57 22.69 37.61 -0.74
N GLY A 58 23.10 38.87 -0.84
CA GLY A 58 22.21 40.02 -0.71
C GLY A 58 21.22 40.09 -1.87
N THR A 59 21.71 39.96 -3.10
CA THR A 59 20.85 39.93 -4.30
C THR A 59 19.91 38.72 -4.29
N LEU A 60 20.36 37.56 -3.82
CA LEU A 60 19.51 36.36 -3.72
C LEU A 60 18.41 36.52 -2.66
N ARG A 61 18.75 37.15 -1.52
CA ARG A 61 17.77 37.51 -0.50
C ARG A 61 16.74 38.50 -1.03
N GLU A 62 17.15 39.56 -1.73
CA GLU A 62 16.24 40.53 -2.35
C GLU A 62 15.28 39.85 -3.34
N ALA A 63 15.78 38.91 -4.14
CA ALA A 63 14.97 38.11 -5.05
C ALA A 63 13.93 37.25 -4.31
N ALA A 64 14.33 36.60 -3.21
CA ALA A 64 13.42 35.82 -2.37
C ALA A 64 12.35 36.70 -1.68
N GLU A 65 12.71 37.91 -1.23
CA GLU A 65 11.75 38.88 -0.68
C GLU A 65 10.75 39.37 -1.75
N ALA A 66 11.21 39.61 -2.97
CA ALA A 66 10.36 39.98 -4.11
C ALA A 66 9.40 38.85 -4.51
N LEU A 67 9.89 37.61 -4.56
CA LEU A 67 9.10 36.40 -4.82
C LEU A 67 7.98 36.25 -3.77
N LEU A 68 8.32 36.38 -2.48
CA LEU A 68 7.36 36.27 -1.38
C LEU A 68 6.29 37.37 -1.42
N SER A 69 6.67 38.58 -1.82
CA SER A 69 5.74 39.71 -1.99
C SER A 69 4.78 39.49 -3.17
N ARG A 70 5.29 38.90 -4.26
CA ARG A 70 4.57 38.65 -5.51
C ARG A 70 3.47 37.58 -5.38
N HIS A 71 3.67 36.58 -4.51
CA HIS A 71 2.77 35.43 -4.38
C HIS A 71 2.07 35.40 -3.02
N GLY A 72 0.78 35.70 -2.98
CA GLY A 72 -0.01 35.70 -1.74
C GLY A 72 -0.08 34.32 -1.06
N ASN A 73 -0.12 33.24 -1.83
CA ASN A 73 -0.13 31.86 -1.32
C ASN A 73 1.14 31.49 -0.54
N LEU A 74 2.28 32.14 -0.79
CA LEU A 74 3.51 31.93 -0.01
C LEU A 74 3.48 32.65 1.36
N ARG A 75 2.50 33.54 1.56
CA ARG A 75 2.33 34.38 2.76
C ARG A 75 1.18 33.89 3.65
N ILE A 76 0.76 32.64 3.50
CA ILE A 76 -0.36 32.10 4.29
C ILE A 76 0.08 31.59 5.66
N SER A 77 -0.88 31.62 6.58
CA SER A 77 -0.90 30.78 7.78
C SER A 77 -2.25 30.08 7.86
N VAL A 78 -2.30 28.96 8.55
CA VAL A 78 -3.54 28.23 8.82
C VAL A 78 -4.12 28.66 10.16
N ARG A 79 -5.41 28.99 10.19
CA ARG A 79 -6.12 29.37 11.42
C ARG A 79 -7.40 28.56 11.56
N ARG A 80 -7.60 27.97 12.74
CA ARG A 80 -8.86 27.32 13.11
C ARG A 80 -9.89 28.38 13.50
N ARG A 81 -11.08 28.31 12.92
CA ARG A 81 -12.21 29.18 13.23
C ARG A 81 -12.95 28.65 14.47
N PRO A 82 -13.72 29.50 15.18
CA PRO A 82 -14.57 29.05 16.29
C PRO A 82 -15.59 27.97 15.91
N GLN A 83 -16.00 27.94 14.63
CA GLN A 83 -16.92 26.94 14.08
C GLN A 83 -16.28 25.55 13.91
N GLY A 84 -14.97 25.42 14.14
CA GLY A 84 -14.25 24.16 14.17
C GLY A 84 -13.39 23.87 12.95
N ASP A 85 -13.67 24.52 11.82
CA ASP A 85 -12.97 24.36 10.56
C ASP A 85 -11.75 25.28 10.41
N SER A 86 -10.82 24.94 9.52
CA SER A 86 -9.56 25.67 9.31
C SER A 86 -9.57 26.44 8.00
N VAL A 87 -8.95 27.63 8.01
CA VAL A 87 -8.85 28.51 6.83
C VAL A 87 -7.41 28.98 6.62
N GLN A 88 -7.09 29.31 5.37
CA GLN A 88 -5.85 29.98 5.00
C GLN A 88 -6.03 31.49 5.21
N VAL A 89 -5.11 32.11 5.93
CA VAL A 89 -5.07 33.56 6.13
C VAL A 89 -3.84 34.11 5.42
N VAL A 90 -4.08 34.76 4.28
CA VAL A 90 -3.05 35.44 3.46
C VAL A 90 -2.66 36.73 4.18
N GLN A 91 -1.40 36.82 4.61
CA GLN A 91 -0.88 38.02 5.26
C GLN A 91 -0.46 39.04 4.19
N SER A 92 -0.78 40.32 4.39
CA SER A 92 -0.39 41.42 3.49
C SER A 92 1.11 41.69 3.47
N HIS A 93 1.83 41.26 4.50
CA HIS A 93 3.29 41.30 4.57
C HIS A 93 3.80 40.25 5.56
N VAL A 94 4.94 39.63 5.23
CA VAL A 94 5.67 38.69 6.09
C VAL A 94 7.16 39.00 5.99
N VAL A 95 7.90 38.74 7.06
CA VAL A 95 9.37 38.81 7.04
C VAL A 95 9.89 37.50 6.48
N LEU A 96 10.80 37.57 5.50
CA LEU A 96 11.45 36.39 4.93
C LEU A 96 12.30 35.68 5.99
N PRO A 97 12.05 34.39 6.29
CA PRO A 97 12.95 33.60 7.12
C PRO A 97 14.18 33.22 6.29
N TRP A 98 15.26 34.00 6.46
CA TRP A 98 16.54 33.85 5.76
C TRP A 98 17.64 33.50 6.76
N ILE A 99 18.38 32.42 6.46
CA ILE A 99 19.48 31.93 7.29
C ILE A 99 20.74 31.84 6.44
N GLU A 100 21.85 32.37 6.94
CA GLU A 100 23.17 32.16 6.35
C GLU A 100 24.00 31.32 7.30
N ALA A 101 24.64 30.29 6.76
CA ALA A 101 25.50 29.39 7.51
C ALA A 101 26.83 29.20 6.77
N VAL A 102 27.86 28.84 7.52
CA VAL A 102 29.16 28.44 6.99
C VAL A 102 29.39 27.01 7.44
N ALA A 103 29.87 26.17 6.53
CA ALA A 103 30.29 24.82 6.81
C ALA A 103 31.73 24.62 6.32
N ASP A 104 32.52 23.86 7.07
CA ASP A 104 33.92 23.56 6.74
C ASP A 104 34.03 22.42 5.72
N SER A 105 32.93 21.69 5.48
CA SER A 105 32.89 20.57 4.54
C SER A 105 31.50 20.34 3.95
N GLU A 106 31.43 19.53 2.89
CA GLU A 106 30.15 19.10 2.32
C GLU A 106 29.33 18.24 3.30
N ALA A 107 29.98 17.44 4.13
CA ALA A 107 29.31 16.63 5.15
C ALA A 107 28.64 17.50 6.23
N GLU A 108 29.28 18.60 6.62
CA GLU A 108 28.66 19.57 7.53
C GLU A 108 27.52 20.34 6.85
N ALA A 109 27.64 20.65 5.55
CA ALA A 109 26.53 21.23 4.79
C ALA A 109 25.33 20.25 4.66
N ASP A 110 25.58 18.94 4.56
CA ASP A 110 24.53 17.91 4.61
C ASP A 110 23.87 17.86 6.00
N GLU A 111 24.64 17.98 7.07
CA GLU A 111 24.11 18.01 8.45
C GLU A 111 23.27 19.26 8.71
N ILE A 112 23.72 20.44 8.25
CA ILE A 112 22.93 21.68 8.31
C ILE A 112 21.60 21.50 7.55
N ALA A 113 21.63 20.87 6.38
CA ALA A 113 20.42 20.60 5.61
C ALA A 113 19.45 19.68 6.36
N ARG A 114 19.97 18.62 7.00
CA ARG A 114 19.18 17.69 7.84
C ARG A 114 18.55 18.42 9.03
N VAL A 115 19.34 19.16 9.79
CA VAL A 115 18.86 19.93 10.97
C VAL A 115 17.86 21.00 10.55
N ASP A 116 18.10 21.69 9.42
CA ASP A 116 17.12 22.62 8.86
C ASP A 116 15.83 21.87 8.58
N ARG A 117 15.85 20.75 7.85
CA ARG A 117 14.65 19.98 7.47
C ARG A 117 13.82 19.52 8.68
N GLU A 118 14.48 19.03 9.72
CA GLU A 118 13.83 18.54 10.95
C GLU A 118 13.13 19.65 11.75
N ARG A 119 13.48 20.92 11.52
CA ARG A 119 12.83 22.05 12.17
C ARG A 119 11.39 22.23 11.66
N ARG A 120 10.41 21.94 12.51
CA ARG A 120 8.98 22.05 12.19
C ARG A 120 8.52 23.48 11.94
N PHE A 121 7.50 23.63 11.09
CA PHE A 121 6.77 24.89 10.93
C PHE A 121 5.60 24.95 11.92
N THR A 122 5.36 26.12 12.50
CA THR A 122 4.12 26.38 13.22
C THR A 122 3.06 26.84 12.22
N LEU A 123 2.08 25.99 11.91
CA LEU A 123 1.07 26.26 10.87
C LEU A 123 0.33 27.60 11.05
N SER A 124 0.19 28.06 12.30
CA SER A 124 -0.47 29.31 12.61
C SER A 124 0.37 30.57 12.37
N THR A 125 1.65 30.44 12.03
CA THR A 125 2.59 31.55 11.86
C THR A 125 3.13 31.56 10.42
N ALA A 126 2.83 32.63 9.68
CA ALA A 126 3.32 32.80 8.31
C ALA A 126 4.75 33.39 8.30
N PRO A 127 5.58 33.08 7.28
CA PRO A 127 5.30 32.14 6.19
C PRO A 127 5.67 30.69 6.57
N LEU A 128 5.08 29.72 5.87
CA LEU A 128 5.38 28.29 6.07
C LEU A 128 6.54 27.80 5.17
N LEU A 129 7.53 28.68 4.97
CA LEU A 129 8.75 28.42 4.21
C LEU A 129 9.94 29.12 4.83
N ARG A 130 11.15 28.69 4.48
CA ARG A 130 12.41 29.34 4.82
C ARG A 130 13.46 29.06 3.75
N PHE A 131 14.45 29.95 3.68
CA PHE A 131 15.64 29.77 2.85
C PHE A 131 16.90 29.76 3.72
N THR A 132 17.77 28.80 3.46
CA THR A 132 19.05 28.67 4.15
C THR A 132 20.17 28.60 3.12
N LEU A 133 21.07 29.60 3.12
CA LEU A 133 22.25 29.64 2.27
C LEU A 133 23.47 29.18 3.07
N VAL A 134 24.02 28.03 2.70
CA VAL A 134 25.23 27.47 3.31
C VAL A 134 26.42 27.71 2.40
N ARG A 135 27.48 28.34 2.90
CA ARG A 135 28.76 28.47 2.19
C ARG A 135 29.76 27.45 2.72
N PHE A 136 30.37 26.67 1.84
CA PHE A 136 31.37 25.65 2.19
C PHE A 136 32.59 25.63 1.27
N GLY A 137 32.90 26.79 0.71
CA GLY A 137 34.08 27.09 -0.10
C GLY A 137 34.04 28.55 -0.54
N GLU A 138 35.06 28.99 -1.28
CA GLU A 138 35.14 30.37 -1.79
C GLU A 138 33.98 30.69 -2.75
N ASP A 139 33.73 29.80 -3.73
CA ASP A 139 32.65 29.90 -4.71
C ASP A 139 31.69 28.70 -4.64
N ARG A 140 31.59 28.02 -3.49
CA ARG A 140 30.72 26.83 -3.32
C ARG A 140 29.64 27.10 -2.28
N HIS A 141 28.39 26.94 -2.71
CA HIS A 141 27.22 27.19 -1.89
C HIS A 141 26.21 26.08 -2.00
N ARG A 142 25.42 25.90 -0.95
CA ARG A 142 24.21 25.08 -0.95
C ARG A 142 23.05 25.97 -0.56
N PHE A 143 22.13 26.14 -1.49
CA PHE A 143 20.90 26.88 -1.26
C PHE A 143 19.79 25.91 -0.93
N LEU A 144 19.26 26.00 0.29
CA LEU A 144 18.18 25.19 0.79
C LEU A 144 16.88 25.98 0.73
N PHE A 145 15.87 25.42 0.08
CA PHE A 145 14.50 25.87 0.14
C PHE A 145 13.67 24.83 0.89
N THR A 146 13.25 25.19 2.11
CA THR A 146 12.44 24.30 2.96
C THR A 146 11.05 24.89 3.12
N THR A 147 10.02 24.09 2.87
CA THR A 147 8.62 24.50 2.89
C THR A 147 7.75 23.41 3.50
N HIS A 148 6.64 23.79 4.13
CA HIS A 148 5.60 22.81 4.42
C HIS A 148 4.83 22.48 3.13
N HIS A 149 4.48 21.22 2.94
CA HIS A 149 3.72 20.74 1.77
C HIS A 149 2.33 21.40 1.62
N LEU A 150 1.84 22.12 2.64
CA LEU A 150 0.61 22.91 2.60
C LEU A 150 0.67 24.08 1.60
N LEU A 151 1.86 24.59 1.30
CA LEU A 151 2.04 25.73 0.40
C LEU A 151 2.12 25.32 -1.06
N LEU A 152 2.80 24.21 -1.35
CA LEU A 152 3.34 23.90 -2.67
C LEU A 152 3.23 22.40 -2.95
N ASP A 153 2.85 22.07 -4.19
CA ASP A 153 3.06 20.75 -4.76
C ASP A 153 4.41 20.64 -5.49
N GLY A 154 4.74 19.40 -5.88
CA GLY A 154 5.93 19.10 -6.67
C GLY A 154 6.00 19.85 -8.00
N TRP A 155 4.86 20.17 -8.62
CA TRP A 155 4.80 20.99 -9.84
C TRP A 155 5.15 22.46 -9.59
N SER A 156 4.72 23.02 -8.46
CA SER A 156 5.00 24.40 -8.10
C SER A 156 6.46 24.63 -7.72
N MET A 157 7.15 23.60 -7.21
CA MET A 157 8.53 23.71 -6.75
C MET A 157 9.52 24.21 -7.83
N PRO A 158 9.58 23.59 -9.03
CA PRO A 158 10.39 24.12 -10.13
C PRO A 158 9.96 25.53 -10.59
N LEU A 159 8.66 25.86 -10.58
CA LEU A 159 8.19 27.21 -10.93
C LEU A 159 8.71 28.27 -9.96
N VAL A 160 8.68 27.98 -8.66
CA VAL A 160 9.22 28.86 -7.61
C VAL A 160 10.71 29.09 -7.84
N MET A 161 11.48 28.03 -8.11
CA MET A 161 12.91 28.14 -8.37
C MET A 161 13.23 28.93 -9.64
N GLN A 162 12.48 28.69 -10.72
CA GLN A 162 12.65 29.43 -11.97
C GLN A 162 12.37 30.93 -11.78
N GLU A 163 11.28 31.29 -11.09
CA GLU A 163 10.98 32.69 -10.77
C GLU A 163 12.06 33.30 -9.87
N LEU A 164 12.53 32.57 -8.85
CA LEU A 164 13.57 33.04 -7.92
C LEU A 164 14.87 33.38 -8.65
N PHE A 165 15.39 32.49 -9.50
CA PHE A 165 16.64 32.74 -10.23
C PHE A 165 16.49 33.81 -11.31
N THR A 166 15.30 33.94 -11.90
CA THR A 166 14.99 35.06 -12.80
C THR A 166 15.04 36.39 -12.03
N LEU A 167 14.44 36.45 -10.83
CA LEU A 167 14.47 37.63 -9.98
C LEU A 167 15.88 37.94 -9.47
N TYR A 168 16.67 36.93 -9.10
CA TYR A 168 18.08 37.10 -8.73
C TYR A 168 18.84 37.83 -9.83
N GLY A 169 18.65 37.36 -11.05
CA GLY A 169 19.23 37.96 -12.22
C GLY A 169 18.87 39.41 -12.52
N ASN A 170 17.65 39.77 -12.16
CA ASN A 170 17.06 41.08 -12.40
C ASN A 170 16.98 41.92 -11.12
N ARG A 171 17.75 41.58 -10.07
CA ARG A 171 17.81 42.31 -8.78
C ARG A 171 16.43 42.57 -8.17
N GLY A 172 15.61 41.52 -8.12
CA GLY A 172 14.26 41.56 -7.55
C GLY A 172 13.20 42.26 -8.40
N ASP A 173 13.50 42.66 -9.64
CA ASP A 173 12.52 43.32 -10.50
C ASP A 173 11.42 42.35 -10.97
N THR A 174 10.27 42.39 -10.30
CA THR A 174 9.10 41.56 -10.62
C THR A 174 8.52 41.79 -12.01
N ARG A 175 8.86 42.89 -12.70
CA ARG A 175 8.43 43.15 -14.10
C ARG A 175 9.15 42.26 -15.12
N SER A 176 10.24 41.60 -14.71
CA SER A 176 10.93 40.59 -15.51
C SER A 176 10.13 39.29 -15.66
N LEU A 177 9.09 39.10 -14.84
CA LEU A 177 8.23 37.92 -14.86
C LEU A 177 6.83 38.24 -15.43
N PRO A 178 6.14 37.27 -16.03
CA PRO A 178 4.75 37.42 -16.45
C PRO A 178 3.82 37.81 -15.29
N PRO A 179 2.60 38.33 -15.53
CA PRO A 179 1.61 38.53 -14.48
C PRO A 179 1.26 37.21 -13.76
N THR A 180 1.08 37.26 -12.43
CA THR A 180 0.62 36.08 -11.68
C THR A 180 -0.86 35.82 -11.92
N VAL A 181 -1.25 34.55 -11.96
CA VAL A 181 -2.67 34.18 -11.91
C VAL A 181 -3.08 33.95 -10.45
N PRO A 182 -4.08 34.68 -9.92
CA PRO A 182 -4.45 34.57 -8.51
C PRO A 182 -4.91 33.16 -8.11
N TYR A 183 -4.37 32.62 -7.03
CA TYR A 183 -4.74 31.30 -6.49
C TYR A 183 -6.23 31.20 -6.10
N GLU A 184 -6.87 32.33 -5.77
CA GLU A 184 -8.32 32.41 -5.54
C GLU A 184 -9.18 31.97 -6.73
N ASN A 185 -8.65 32.05 -7.96
CA ASN A 185 -9.36 31.58 -9.15
C ASN A 185 -9.59 30.07 -9.11
N TYR A 186 -8.63 29.33 -8.57
CA TYR A 186 -8.77 27.88 -8.35
C TYR A 186 -9.89 27.57 -7.37
N PHE A 187 -9.97 28.29 -6.24
CA PHE A 187 -11.07 28.09 -5.28
C PHE A 187 -12.44 28.52 -5.82
N ARG A 188 -12.47 29.53 -6.69
CA ARG A 188 -13.70 29.92 -7.39
C ARG A 188 -14.18 28.80 -8.31
N TRP A 189 -13.26 28.19 -9.06
CA TRP A 189 -13.57 27.01 -9.87
C TRP A 189 -14.00 25.82 -9.01
N LEU A 190 -13.30 25.54 -7.92
CA LEU A 190 -13.60 24.44 -7.00
C LEU A 190 -15.00 24.57 -6.38
N THR A 191 -15.40 25.78 -6.00
CA THR A 191 -16.73 26.07 -5.43
C THR A 191 -17.85 25.93 -6.47
N ALA A 192 -17.53 26.07 -7.76
CA ALA A 192 -18.50 25.96 -8.84
C ALA A 192 -18.75 24.51 -9.30
N GLN A 193 -18.00 23.53 -8.76
CA GLN A 193 -18.12 22.13 -9.18
C GLN A 193 -19.43 21.48 -8.70
N ASP A 194 -19.98 20.58 -9.52
CA ASP A 194 -21.16 19.80 -9.18
C ASP A 194 -20.78 18.62 -8.28
N THR A 195 -20.81 18.86 -6.96
CA THR A 195 -20.47 17.84 -5.95
C THR A 195 -21.39 16.60 -6.04
N PRO A 196 -22.74 16.71 -6.14
CA PRO A 196 -23.59 15.54 -6.34
C PRO A 196 -23.23 14.69 -7.57
N ALA A 197 -22.94 15.31 -8.71
CA ALA A 197 -22.52 14.59 -9.91
C ALA A 197 -21.20 13.85 -9.69
N ALA A 198 -20.21 14.52 -9.08
CA ALA A 198 -18.94 13.91 -8.73
C ALA A 198 -19.10 12.73 -7.76
N GLN A 199 -19.92 12.88 -6.71
CA GLN A 199 -20.23 11.79 -5.78
C GLN A 199 -20.89 10.60 -6.48
N ASN A 200 -21.76 10.85 -7.47
CA ASN A 200 -22.38 9.78 -8.23
C ASN A 200 -21.36 9.04 -9.13
N ALA A 201 -20.46 9.76 -9.78
CA ALA A 201 -19.39 9.17 -10.57
C ALA A 201 -18.48 8.29 -9.71
N TRP A 202 -18.04 8.79 -8.55
CA TRP A 202 -17.22 8.01 -7.60
C TRP A 202 -17.96 6.81 -7.01
N ARG A 203 -19.24 6.95 -6.68
CA ARG A 203 -20.06 5.81 -6.23
C ARG A 203 -20.15 4.73 -7.30
N THR A 204 -20.22 5.12 -8.58
CA THR A 204 -20.23 4.19 -9.71
C THR A 204 -18.87 3.49 -9.87
N ALA A 205 -17.77 4.24 -9.81
CA ALA A 205 -16.42 3.69 -9.93
C ALA A 205 -16.07 2.71 -8.80
N LEU A 206 -16.55 2.97 -7.58
CA LEU A 206 -16.30 2.13 -6.40
C LEU A 206 -17.44 1.13 -6.10
N ALA A 207 -18.43 0.99 -6.99
CA ALA A 207 -19.55 0.09 -6.78
C ALA A 207 -19.11 -1.38 -6.65
N GLY A 208 -19.53 -2.06 -5.58
CA GLY A 208 -19.14 -3.45 -5.31
C GLY A 208 -17.70 -3.62 -4.83
N LEU A 209 -17.03 -2.55 -4.37
CA LEU A 209 -15.79 -2.68 -3.63
C LEU A 209 -16.12 -3.08 -2.18
N ASP A 210 -15.85 -4.34 -1.83
CA ASP A 210 -16.26 -4.90 -0.54
C ASP A 210 -15.19 -4.76 0.56
N GLU A 211 -13.91 -4.71 0.19
CA GLU A 211 -12.80 -4.71 1.13
C GLU A 211 -11.61 -3.83 0.68
N PRO A 212 -10.89 -3.19 1.63
CA PRO A 212 -9.72 -2.38 1.34
C PRO A 212 -8.52 -3.24 0.92
N THR A 213 -7.63 -2.71 0.07
CA THR A 213 -6.37 -3.39 -0.26
C THR A 213 -5.27 -2.91 0.66
N ARG A 214 -4.77 -3.78 1.53
CA ARG A 214 -3.69 -3.44 2.46
C ARG A 214 -2.58 -4.48 2.40
N LEU A 215 -1.33 -4.02 2.37
CA LEU A 215 -0.15 -4.90 2.52
C LEU A 215 0.24 -5.11 3.98
N THR A 216 -0.15 -4.18 4.86
CA THR A 216 0.22 -4.21 6.27
C THR A 216 -1.01 -4.49 7.15
N PRO A 217 -0.96 -5.50 8.05
CA PRO A 217 -2.04 -5.73 9.00
C PRO A 217 -2.11 -4.58 10.02
N HIS A 218 -3.19 -3.78 9.94
CA HIS A 218 -3.55 -2.72 10.91
C HIS A 218 -2.36 -1.89 11.40
N ALA A 219 -1.90 -0.96 10.57
CA ALA A 219 -1.04 0.13 11.00
C ALA A 219 -1.82 1.11 11.92
N ASP A 220 -2.27 0.65 13.09
CA ASP A 220 -2.82 1.51 14.16
C ASP A 220 -1.75 2.46 14.73
N SER A 221 -0.49 2.27 14.32
CA SER A 221 0.63 3.16 14.58
C SER A 221 0.60 4.35 13.60
N HIS A 222 -0.12 5.41 14.00
CA HIS A 222 0.04 6.76 13.47
C HIS A 222 1.36 7.42 13.88
N ALA A 223 2.30 6.68 14.48
CA ALA A 223 3.60 7.24 14.82
C ALA A 223 4.33 7.65 13.54
N SER A 224 4.73 8.92 13.44
CA SER A 224 5.57 9.38 12.33
C SER A 224 6.95 8.73 12.46
N VAL A 225 7.19 7.72 11.63
CA VAL A 225 8.48 7.08 11.43
C VAL A 225 9.10 7.67 10.18
N THR A 226 10.35 8.11 10.26
CA THR A 226 11.09 8.57 9.08
C THR A 226 11.14 7.45 8.05
N PRO A 227 10.57 7.64 6.84
CA PRO A 227 10.59 6.63 5.80
C PRO A 227 12.02 6.33 5.33
N HIS A 228 12.22 5.12 4.83
CA HIS A 228 13.41 4.74 4.09
C HIS A 228 13.11 4.71 2.59
N HIS A 229 14.15 4.89 1.78
CA HIS A 229 14.05 4.96 0.33
C HIS A 229 14.85 3.85 -0.33
N ARG A 230 14.26 3.24 -1.35
CA ARG A 230 14.94 2.32 -2.26
C ARG A 230 14.78 2.80 -3.69
N VAL A 231 15.78 3.55 -4.15
CA VAL A 231 15.82 4.12 -5.50
C VAL A 231 16.44 3.14 -6.50
N VAL A 232 15.76 2.92 -7.61
CA VAL A 232 16.16 2.03 -8.71
C VAL A 232 16.02 2.78 -10.02
N ARG A 233 17.05 2.76 -10.85
CA ARG A 233 16.98 3.29 -12.22
C ARG A 233 16.82 2.13 -13.18
N LEU A 234 15.72 2.12 -13.93
CA LEU A 234 15.52 1.12 -14.98
C LEU A 234 16.55 1.32 -16.09
N SER A 235 16.87 0.26 -16.83
CA SER A 235 17.74 0.40 -18.00
C SER A 235 17.11 1.34 -19.04
N LEU A 236 17.95 1.99 -19.84
CA LEU A 236 17.51 2.82 -20.96
C LEU A 236 16.62 2.00 -21.91
N GLU A 237 17.03 0.77 -22.20
CA GLU A 237 16.31 -0.17 -23.07
C GLU A 237 14.91 -0.51 -22.53
N LEU A 238 14.80 -0.84 -21.24
CA LEU A 238 13.51 -1.15 -20.62
C LEU A 238 12.60 0.09 -20.60
N THR A 239 13.15 1.26 -20.28
CA THR A 239 12.41 2.54 -20.27
C THR A 239 11.86 2.87 -21.66
N GLN A 240 12.69 2.74 -22.69
CA GLN A 240 12.29 2.99 -24.08
C GLN A 240 11.27 1.95 -24.57
N SER A 241 11.43 0.69 -24.20
CA SER A 241 10.50 -0.38 -24.57
C SER A 241 9.14 -0.18 -23.93
N LEU A 242 9.10 0.16 -22.65
CA LEU A 242 7.86 0.46 -21.91
C LEU A 242 7.16 1.70 -22.49
N THR A 243 7.90 2.78 -22.73
CA THR A 243 7.37 4.00 -23.35
C THR A 243 6.86 3.74 -24.77
N GLY A 244 7.62 2.95 -25.55
CA GLY A 244 7.26 2.56 -26.91
C GLY A 244 5.99 1.70 -26.93
N GLN A 245 5.87 0.74 -26.02
CA GLN A 245 4.69 -0.12 -25.89
C GLN A 245 3.46 0.67 -25.50
N ALA A 246 3.56 1.53 -24.48
CA ALA A 246 2.47 2.41 -24.08
C ALA A 246 2.00 3.27 -25.26
N ARG A 247 2.94 3.92 -25.96
CA ARG A 247 2.63 4.75 -27.14
C ARG A 247 1.98 3.96 -28.27
N ARG A 248 2.44 2.73 -28.57
CA ARG A 248 1.88 1.88 -29.64
C ARG A 248 0.40 1.57 -29.41
N HIS A 249 0.00 1.44 -28.15
CA HIS A 249 -1.38 1.10 -27.76
C HIS A 249 -2.19 2.30 -27.28
N GLY A 250 -1.70 3.54 -27.47
CA GLY A 250 -2.41 4.75 -27.04
C GLY A 250 -2.52 4.90 -25.52
N LEU A 251 -1.64 4.24 -24.78
CA LEU A 251 -1.57 4.28 -23.32
C LEU A 251 -0.54 5.32 -22.87
N THR A 252 -0.73 5.87 -21.67
CA THR A 252 0.31 6.65 -21.00
C THR A 252 1.29 5.75 -20.25
N LEU A 253 2.53 6.23 -20.08
CA LEU A 253 3.51 5.55 -19.23
C LEU A 253 3.03 5.41 -17.77
N SER A 254 2.27 6.40 -17.28
CA SER A 254 1.66 6.36 -15.95
C SER A 254 0.66 5.21 -15.82
N THR A 255 -0.21 5.02 -16.81
CA THR A 255 -1.14 3.87 -16.86
C THR A 255 -0.38 2.54 -16.83
N ALA A 256 0.69 2.39 -17.60
CA ALA A 256 1.48 1.17 -17.61
C ALA A 256 2.09 0.85 -16.22
N VAL A 257 2.64 1.87 -15.55
CA VAL A 257 3.16 1.76 -14.17
C VAL A 257 2.06 1.38 -13.18
N GLN A 258 0.88 2.01 -13.27
CA GLN A 258 -0.24 1.73 -12.38
C GLN A 258 -0.86 0.34 -12.59
N VAL A 259 -0.94 -0.14 -13.84
CA VAL A 259 -1.35 -1.53 -14.14
C VAL A 259 -0.35 -2.51 -13.55
N ALA A 260 0.95 -2.30 -13.75
CA ALA A 260 1.98 -3.13 -13.17
C ALA A 260 1.89 -3.15 -11.63
N TRP A 261 1.60 -2.00 -11.02
CA TRP A 261 1.45 -1.88 -9.57
C TRP A 261 0.23 -2.67 -9.07
N GLY A 262 -0.92 -2.52 -9.73
CA GLY A 262 -2.12 -3.28 -9.39
C GLY A 262 -1.94 -4.78 -9.53
N LEU A 263 -1.24 -5.24 -10.57
CA LEU A 263 -0.93 -6.66 -10.76
C LEU A 263 -0.01 -7.19 -9.66
N LEU A 264 1.01 -6.41 -9.26
CA LEU A 264 1.86 -6.76 -8.13
C LEU A 264 1.03 -6.89 -6.84
N LEU A 265 0.20 -5.91 -6.51
CA LEU A 265 -0.66 -5.94 -5.33
C LEU A 265 -1.65 -7.11 -5.35
N ALA A 266 -2.22 -7.43 -6.51
CA ALA A 266 -3.11 -8.58 -6.68
C ALA A 266 -2.44 -9.90 -6.33
N ARG A 267 -1.19 -10.08 -6.77
CA ARG A 267 -0.42 -11.29 -6.49
C ARG A 267 0.02 -11.37 -5.03
N LEU A 268 0.39 -10.24 -4.42
CA LEU A 268 0.78 -10.19 -3.01
C LEU A 268 -0.39 -10.42 -2.05
N THR A 269 -1.58 -9.94 -2.42
CA THR A 269 -2.78 -10.04 -1.56
C THR A 269 -3.67 -11.24 -1.90
N GLY A 270 -3.46 -11.88 -3.05
CA GLY A 270 -4.34 -12.93 -3.57
C GLY A 270 -5.72 -12.42 -4.00
N ARG A 271 -5.87 -11.11 -4.24
CA ARG A 271 -7.15 -10.46 -4.57
C ARG A 271 -7.23 -10.07 -6.04
N GLU A 272 -8.45 -10.08 -6.57
CA GLU A 272 -8.75 -9.65 -7.95
C GLU A 272 -9.32 -8.23 -8.01
N ASP A 273 -9.81 -7.67 -6.91
CA ASP A 273 -10.28 -6.29 -6.82
C ASP A 273 -9.33 -5.48 -5.93
N ILE A 274 -8.50 -4.66 -6.58
CA ILE A 274 -7.39 -3.94 -5.97
C ILE A 274 -7.69 -2.45 -5.96
N VAL A 275 -7.39 -1.79 -4.84
CA VAL A 275 -7.44 -0.34 -4.73
C VAL A 275 -6.14 0.19 -4.15
N PHE A 276 -5.57 1.23 -4.75
CA PHE A 276 -4.40 1.94 -4.22
C PHE A 276 -4.57 3.43 -4.43
N GLY A 277 -3.80 4.24 -3.72
CA GLY A 277 -3.81 5.69 -3.91
C GLY A 277 -3.01 6.07 -5.15
N ALA A 278 -3.48 7.06 -5.89
CA ALA A 278 -2.66 7.77 -6.86
C ALA A 278 -2.71 9.28 -6.62
N THR A 279 -1.56 9.93 -6.73
CA THR A 279 -1.46 11.39 -6.69
C THR A 279 -1.70 11.97 -8.09
N VAL A 280 -2.77 12.75 -8.23
CA VAL A 280 -3.08 13.49 -9.46
C VAL A 280 -2.65 14.94 -9.35
N SER A 281 -2.44 15.62 -10.48
CA SER A 281 -1.96 17.02 -10.49
C SER A 281 -2.95 18.01 -9.86
N GLY A 282 -4.25 17.72 -9.94
CA GLY A 282 -5.34 18.63 -9.55
C GLY A 282 -5.42 19.93 -10.38
N ARG A 283 -4.59 20.06 -11.43
CA ARG A 283 -4.54 21.24 -12.30
C ARG A 283 -5.53 21.06 -13.46
N SER A 284 -6.78 21.41 -13.22
CA SER A 284 -7.84 21.35 -14.23
C SER A 284 -7.60 22.35 -15.38
N PRO A 285 -7.62 21.92 -16.65
CA PRO A 285 -7.45 22.81 -17.81
C PRO A 285 -8.57 23.85 -17.95
N GLU A 286 -9.67 23.69 -17.22
CA GLU A 286 -10.76 24.67 -17.16
C GLU A 286 -10.39 25.95 -16.42
N VAL A 287 -9.29 25.95 -15.65
CA VAL A 287 -8.79 27.11 -14.93
C VAL A 287 -7.68 27.76 -15.76
N PRO A 288 -7.93 28.94 -16.38
CA PRO A 288 -6.95 29.54 -17.27
C PRO A 288 -5.64 29.88 -16.55
N GLY A 289 -4.53 29.39 -17.10
CA GLY A 289 -3.18 29.65 -16.60
C GLY A 289 -2.82 28.86 -15.33
N ILE A 290 -3.59 27.83 -14.99
CA ILE A 290 -3.33 26.98 -13.82
C ILE A 290 -1.95 26.33 -13.85
N GLU A 291 -1.38 26.07 -15.02
CA GLU A 291 -0.07 25.44 -15.21
C GLU A 291 1.08 26.30 -14.67
N SER A 292 0.86 27.62 -14.59
CA SER A 292 1.82 28.61 -14.08
C SER A 292 1.53 29.05 -12.63
N MET A 293 0.41 28.61 -12.06
CA MET A 293 0.05 28.97 -10.68
C MET A 293 0.96 28.26 -9.69
N ILE A 294 1.32 28.97 -8.63
CA ILE A 294 2.08 28.44 -7.50
C ILE A 294 1.08 28.16 -6.37
N GLY A 295 1.07 26.94 -5.83
CA GLY A 295 0.09 26.51 -4.82
C GLY A 295 0.08 25.00 -4.61
N LEU A 296 -0.84 24.52 -3.75
CA LEU A 296 -1.06 23.09 -3.55
C LEU A 296 -2.31 22.63 -4.30
N PHE A 297 -2.12 22.01 -5.45
CA PHE A 297 -3.22 21.55 -6.31
C PHE A 297 -3.42 20.04 -6.27
N ILE A 298 -2.34 19.28 -6.06
CA ILE A 298 -2.39 17.81 -6.08
C ILE A 298 -3.46 17.27 -5.16
N ASN A 299 -4.00 16.11 -5.54
CA ASN A 299 -4.97 15.39 -4.75
C ASN A 299 -4.62 13.90 -4.77
N THR A 300 -4.96 13.21 -3.69
CA THR A 300 -4.79 11.75 -3.59
C THR A 300 -6.14 11.09 -3.77
N LEU A 301 -6.24 10.19 -4.75
CA LEU A 301 -7.49 9.56 -5.15
C LEU A 301 -7.33 8.04 -5.24
N PRO A 302 -8.40 7.25 -5.01
CA PRO A 302 -8.31 5.82 -5.18
C PRO A 302 -8.29 5.48 -6.67
N VAL A 303 -7.38 4.58 -7.04
CA VAL A 303 -7.38 3.88 -8.31
C VAL A 303 -7.79 2.45 -8.03
N ARG A 304 -8.91 2.03 -8.62
CA ARG A 304 -9.43 0.67 -8.50
C ARG A 304 -9.12 -0.11 -9.77
N ILE A 305 -8.56 -1.31 -9.61
CA ILE A 305 -8.27 -2.25 -10.68
C ILE A 305 -8.99 -3.55 -10.36
N ARG A 306 -10.02 -3.84 -11.16
CA ARG A 306 -10.70 -5.13 -11.18
C ARG A 306 -10.01 -6.02 -12.20
N LEU A 307 -9.49 -7.15 -11.77
CA LEU A 307 -8.83 -8.13 -12.61
C LEU A 307 -9.82 -9.21 -13.02
N ASP A 308 -9.92 -9.46 -14.32
CA ASP A 308 -10.47 -10.69 -14.86
C ASP A 308 -9.28 -11.52 -15.38
N PRO A 309 -9.02 -12.73 -14.83
CA PRO A 309 -7.92 -13.61 -15.25
C PRO A 309 -7.88 -13.91 -16.75
N SER A 310 -9.04 -13.81 -17.42
CA SER A 310 -9.21 -14.07 -18.85
C SER A 310 -9.14 -12.82 -19.73
N GLU A 311 -9.02 -11.62 -19.14
CA GLU A 311 -8.86 -10.36 -19.87
C GLU A 311 -7.42 -10.24 -20.40
N PRO A 312 -7.22 -9.81 -21.66
CA PRO A 312 -5.90 -9.44 -22.16
C PRO A 312 -5.31 -8.27 -21.37
N LEU A 313 -4.01 -8.33 -21.08
CA LEU A 313 -3.31 -7.32 -20.28
C LEU A 313 -3.42 -5.90 -20.87
N LEU A 314 -3.39 -5.78 -22.21
CA LEU A 314 -3.50 -4.49 -22.89
C LEU A 314 -4.93 -3.93 -22.82
N ASP A 315 -5.94 -4.80 -22.77
CA ASP A 315 -7.35 -4.40 -22.64
C ASP A 315 -7.62 -3.89 -21.22
N LEU A 316 -7.06 -4.56 -20.19
CA LEU A 316 -7.05 -4.07 -18.81
C LEU A 316 -6.45 -2.65 -18.73
N ALA A 317 -5.30 -2.44 -19.38
CA ALA A 317 -4.63 -1.14 -19.36
C ALA A 317 -5.44 -0.04 -20.07
N ALA A 318 -6.05 -0.36 -21.21
CA ALA A 318 -6.92 0.56 -21.93
C ALA A 318 -8.18 0.90 -21.11
N ARG A 319 -8.78 -0.10 -20.46
CA ARG A 319 -9.93 0.08 -19.57
C ARG A 319 -9.58 0.96 -18.38
N LEU A 320 -8.46 0.72 -17.70
CA LEU A 320 -8.01 1.57 -16.60
C LEU A 320 -7.82 3.03 -17.03
N GLN A 321 -7.19 3.27 -18.18
CA GLN A 321 -7.01 4.62 -18.70
C GLN A 321 -8.35 5.31 -19.00
N GLN A 322 -9.30 4.58 -19.57
CA GLN A 322 -10.64 5.10 -19.87
C GLN A 322 -11.40 5.43 -18.58
N GLU A 323 -11.40 4.52 -17.60
CA GLU A 323 -12.01 4.74 -16.28
C GLU A 323 -11.43 5.99 -15.58
N GLN A 324 -10.11 6.21 -15.67
CA GLN A 324 -9.48 7.42 -15.13
C GLN A 324 -9.82 8.69 -15.90
N ALA A 325 -9.93 8.62 -17.22
CA ALA A 325 -10.32 9.74 -18.06
C ALA A 325 -11.77 10.18 -17.73
N GLU A 326 -12.68 9.24 -17.51
CA GLU A 326 -14.06 9.51 -17.10
C GLU A 326 -14.17 10.17 -15.73
N LEU A 327 -13.26 9.81 -14.81
CA LEU A 327 -13.20 10.42 -13.48
C LEU A 327 -12.50 11.77 -13.44
N SER A 328 -11.80 12.18 -14.51
CA SER A 328 -10.96 13.39 -14.53
C SER A 328 -11.68 14.67 -14.08
N ALA A 329 -12.92 14.88 -14.53
CA ALA A 329 -13.75 16.03 -14.14
C ALA A 329 -14.19 16.00 -12.66
N HIS A 330 -14.06 14.85 -12.00
CA HIS A 330 -14.53 14.60 -10.64
C HIS A 330 -13.40 14.41 -9.63
N GLN A 331 -12.14 14.61 -10.06
CA GLN A 331 -10.93 14.49 -9.22
C GLN A 331 -10.79 15.58 -8.15
N HIS A 332 -11.73 16.53 -8.10
CA HIS A 332 -11.77 17.62 -7.13
C HIS A 332 -12.32 17.21 -5.75
N LEU A 333 -12.96 16.04 -5.62
CA LEU A 333 -13.44 15.54 -4.32
C LEU A 333 -12.30 15.13 -3.40
N SER A 334 -12.52 15.26 -2.09
CA SER A 334 -11.56 14.77 -1.10
C SER A 334 -11.54 13.24 -1.04
N MET A 335 -10.38 12.66 -0.72
CA MET A 335 -10.29 11.23 -0.41
C MET A 335 -11.29 10.82 0.70
N ALA A 336 -11.43 11.67 1.73
CA ALA A 336 -12.37 11.44 2.83
C ALA A 336 -13.85 11.45 2.37
N ASP A 337 -14.22 12.31 1.42
CA ASP A 337 -15.55 12.30 0.79
C ASP A 337 -15.76 11.02 0.01
N ILE A 338 -14.77 10.63 -0.81
CA ILE A 338 -14.85 9.42 -1.64
C ILE A 338 -14.99 8.17 -0.75
N GLN A 339 -14.20 8.08 0.31
CA GLN A 339 -14.27 7.00 1.28
C GLN A 339 -15.65 6.89 1.95
N ARG A 340 -16.29 8.03 2.28
CA ARG A 340 -17.67 8.07 2.82
C ARG A 340 -18.73 7.55 1.86
N LEU A 341 -18.42 7.41 0.57
CA LEU A 341 -19.34 6.83 -0.42
C LEU A 341 -19.29 5.29 -0.43
N THR A 342 -18.36 4.69 0.32
CA THR A 342 -18.19 3.24 0.45
C THR A 342 -18.71 2.76 1.81
N ASP A 343 -19.07 1.48 1.90
CA ASP A 343 -19.45 0.85 3.17
C ASP A 343 -18.23 0.37 3.98
N ILE A 344 -17.02 0.61 3.48
CA ILE A 344 -15.76 0.17 4.10
C ILE A 344 -15.38 1.10 5.26
N ARG A 345 -15.02 0.51 6.39
CA ARG A 345 -14.52 1.23 7.57
C ARG A 345 -12.99 1.37 7.53
N GLY A 346 -12.49 2.55 7.85
CA GLY A 346 -11.06 2.85 7.80
C GLY A 346 -10.54 3.02 6.37
N GLU A 347 -9.23 3.15 6.22
CA GLU A 347 -8.56 3.47 4.95
C GLU A 347 -8.85 2.43 3.85
N LEU A 348 -9.12 2.89 2.63
CA LEU A 348 -9.35 2.01 1.47
C LEU A 348 -8.07 1.30 1.01
N PHE A 349 -6.91 1.92 1.23
CA PHE A 349 -5.62 1.43 0.79
C PHE A 349 -4.51 1.95 1.70
N ASP A 350 -3.39 1.22 1.75
CA ASP A 350 -2.17 1.61 2.47
C ASP A 350 -0.95 1.81 1.55
N THR A 351 -1.16 1.76 0.24
CA THR A 351 -0.12 2.02 -0.76
C THR A 351 -0.45 3.19 -1.68
N LEU A 352 0.58 3.89 -2.14
CA LEU A 352 0.45 5.08 -3.00
C LEU A 352 1.35 4.96 -4.25
N VAL A 353 0.85 5.36 -5.41
CA VAL A 353 1.64 5.57 -6.64
C VAL A 353 1.65 7.06 -7.00
N VAL A 354 2.85 7.62 -7.15
CA VAL A 354 3.06 9.00 -7.58
C VAL A 354 3.82 8.97 -8.90
N PHE A 355 3.33 9.71 -9.90
CA PHE A 355 4.01 9.84 -11.18
C PHE A 355 4.42 11.30 -11.40
N GLU A 356 5.71 11.60 -11.21
CA GLU A 356 6.22 12.99 -11.18
C GLU A 356 6.58 13.49 -12.59
N ASN A 357 5.57 13.93 -13.33
CA ASN A 357 5.73 14.40 -14.72
C ASN A 357 6.37 15.79 -14.91
N TYR A 358 6.96 16.40 -13.87
CA TYR A 358 7.50 17.75 -13.96
C TYR A 358 9.04 17.76 -14.10
N PRO A 359 9.60 18.53 -15.04
CA PRO A 359 11.04 18.61 -15.23
C PRO A 359 11.67 19.59 -14.23
N LEU A 360 12.40 19.09 -13.25
CA LEU A 360 13.46 19.86 -12.58
C LEU A 360 14.74 19.67 -13.40
N ASN A 361 14.92 20.47 -14.46
CA ASN A 361 16.12 20.40 -15.28
C ASN A 361 17.23 21.31 -14.69
N PRO A 362 18.37 20.77 -14.23
CA PRO A 362 19.50 21.58 -13.75
C PRO A 362 19.99 22.62 -14.76
N ASP A 363 19.85 22.34 -16.06
CA ASP A 363 20.24 23.25 -17.14
C ASP A 363 19.30 24.45 -17.27
N THR A 364 18.03 24.31 -16.85
CA THR A 364 17.10 25.46 -16.81
C THR A 364 17.36 26.38 -15.63
N LEU A 365 17.98 25.87 -14.57
CA LEU A 365 18.44 26.64 -13.41
C LEU A 365 19.85 27.22 -13.65
N SER A 366 20.69 26.52 -14.43
CA SER A 366 22.04 26.93 -14.80
C SER A 366 22.02 27.93 -15.96
N GLY A 367 22.59 29.12 -15.76
CA GLY A 367 22.57 30.20 -16.75
C GLY A 367 22.15 31.54 -16.18
N ALA A 368 21.63 31.57 -14.96
CA ALA A 368 21.40 32.79 -14.21
C ALA A 368 22.75 33.38 -13.74
N HIS A 369 23.26 34.36 -14.48
CA HIS A 369 24.19 35.37 -13.95
C HIS A 369 25.53 34.85 -13.41
N GLY A 370 26.08 33.80 -14.04
CA GLY A 370 27.39 33.26 -13.70
C GLY A 370 27.39 32.14 -12.65
N LEU A 371 26.21 31.69 -12.21
CA LEU A 371 26.05 30.54 -11.33
C LEU A 371 25.84 29.24 -12.11
N ARG A 372 26.53 28.19 -11.68
CA ARG A 372 26.40 26.82 -12.20
C ARG A 372 25.74 25.93 -11.14
N VAL A 373 24.67 25.24 -11.48
CA VAL A 373 24.09 24.20 -10.63
C VAL A 373 24.94 22.95 -10.76
N THR A 374 25.42 22.43 -9.63
CA THR A 374 26.33 21.27 -9.58
C THR A 374 25.69 20.04 -8.95
N GLY A 375 24.56 20.22 -8.27
CA GLY A 375 23.81 19.14 -7.64
C GLY A 375 22.40 19.60 -7.23
N LEU A 376 21.47 18.65 -7.22
CA LEU A 376 20.12 18.80 -6.70
C LEU A 376 19.85 17.69 -5.69
N ARG A 377 19.26 18.06 -4.55
CA ARG A 377 18.91 17.16 -3.45
C ARG A 377 17.47 17.43 -3.07
N THR A 378 16.59 16.48 -3.30
CA THR A 378 15.17 16.62 -2.94
C THR A 378 14.86 15.66 -1.81
N HIS A 379 14.12 16.14 -0.82
CA HIS A 379 13.54 15.31 0.22
C HIS A 379 12.05 15.59 0.28
N ASN A 380 11.26 14.57 -0.05
CA ASN A 380 9.81 14.62 -0.11
C ASN A 380 9.26 13.26 0.35
N ASP A 381 8.90 13.19 1.63
CA ASP A 381 8.40 11.96 2.23
C ASP A 381 6.90 11.85 2.09
N VAL A 382 6.40 10.62 2.08
CA VAL A 382 4.98 10.31 2.12
C VAL A 382 4.67 9.47 3.35
N HIS A 383 3.49 9.67 3.93
CA HIS A 383 3.09 9.03 5.19
C HIS A 383 2.58 7.59 5.02
N TYR A 384 2.40 7.12 3.77
CA TYR A 384 1.92 5.78 3.48
C TYR A 384 2.96 4.72 3.85
N PRO A 385 2.54 3.54 4.37
CA PRO A 385 3.43 2.41 4.64
C PRO A 385 4.37 2.05 3.49
N LEU A 386 3.87 2.08 2.25
CA LEU A 386 4.65 1.86 1.04
C LEU A 386 4.15 2.79 -0.07
N ALA A 387 5.07 3.46 -0.75
CA ALA A 387 4.76 4.26 -1.91
C ALA A 387 5.78 4.06 -3.03
N LEU A 388 5.30 4.11 -4.27
CA LEU A 388 6.11 4.11 -5.47
C LEU A 388 6.07 5.51 -6.11
N ILE A 389 7.21 6.18 -6.15
CA ILE A 389 7.39 7.42 -6.89
C ILE A 389 8.12 7.10 -8.19
N ALA A 390 7.44 7.27 -9.31
CA ALA A 390 7.97 7.08 -10.65
C ALA A 390 8.36 8.44 -11.27
N LEU A 391 9.65 8.62 -11.53
CA LEU A 391 10.20 9.83 -12.15
C LEU A 391 10.61 9.51 -13.60
N PRO A 392 9.88 10.04 -14.61
CA PRO A 392 10.22 9.87 -16.00
C PRO A 392 11.51 10.63 -16.35
N GLY A 393 12.24 10.10 -17.32
CA GLY A 393 13.48 10.66 -17.85
C GLY A 393 14.02 9.72 -18.93
N ASP A 394 15.28 9.92 -19.34
CA ASP A 394 15.95 8.97 -20.25
C ASP A 394 15.93 7.55 -19.67
N GLN A 395 16.07 7.44 -18.35
CA GLN A 395 15.83 6.23 -17.58
C GLN A 395 14.72 6.50 -16.56
N LEU A 396 13.67 5.68 -16.58
CA LEU A 396 12.62 5.74 -15.57
C LEU A 396 13.24 5.39 -14.21
N THR A 397 13.15 6.33 -13.27
CA THR A 397 13.59 6.12 -11.89
C THR A 397 12.39 5.76 -11.04
N LEU A 398 12.51 4.70 -10.25
CA LEU A 398 11.52 4.23 -9.30
C LEU A 398 12.09 4.42 -7.90
N ASP A 399 11.43 5.22 -7.07
CA ASP A 399 11.75 5.34 -5.65
C ASP A 399 10.66 4.68 -4.83
N PHE A 400 11.02 3.60 -4.15
CA PHE A 400 10.17 2.93 -3.18
C PHE A 400 10.41 3.54 -1.82
N THR A 401 9.46 4.36 -1.37
CA THR A 401 9.44 4.93 -0.02
C THR A 401 8.66 4.01 0.89
N TYR A 402 9.24 3.61 2.02
CA TYR A 402 8.62 2.64 2.91
C TYR A 402 8.91 2.90 4.38
N ARG A 403 7.98 2.46 5.22
CA ARG A 403 8.13 2.49 6.67
C ARG A 403 9.02 1.33 7.15
N PRO A 404 10.20 1.59 7.74
CA PRO A 404 11.13 0.54 8.15
C PRO A 404 10.65 -0.28 9.35
N ASP A 405 9.61 0.18 10.06
CA ASP A 405 8.93 -0.58 11.11
C ASP A 405 7.91 -1.59 10.56
N LEU A 406 7.54 -1.49 9.28
CA LEU A 406 6.57 -2.36 8.61
C LEU A 406 7.21 -3.23 7.52
N PHE A 407 8.24 -2.73 6.84
CA PHE A 407 8.95 -3.45 5.79
C PHE A 407 10.45 -3.48 6.08
N THR A 408 11.05 -4.66 6.00
CA THR A 408 12.51 -4.78 6.01
C THR A 408 13.08 -4.35 4.66
N LYS A 409 14.38 -4.06 4.63
CA LYS A 409 15.07 -3.79 3.35
C LYS A 409 14.94 -4.96 2.37
N SER A 410 15.00 -6.20 2.85
CA SER A 410 14.88 -7.39 2.01
C SER A 410 13.50 -7.45 1.35
N ASP A 411 12.43 -7.19 2.11
CA ASP A 411 11.07 -7.19 1.58
C ASP A 411 10.93 -6.20 0.41
N VAL A 412 11.53 -5.01 0.54
CA VAL A 412 11.47 -3.98 -0.51
C VAL A 412 12.38 -4.31 -1.70
N ASP A 413 13.53 -4.94 -1.47
CA ASP A 413 14.38 -5.43 -2.57
C ASP A 413 13.64 -6.50 -3.40
N ASP A 414 12.89 -7.39 -2.76
CA ASP A 414 12.03 -8.38 -3.45
C ASP A 414 10.89 -7.69 -4.22
N LEU A 415 10.22 -6.69 -3.62
CA LEU A 415 9.18 -5.90 -4.28
C LEU A 415 9.71 -5.16 -5.52
N VAL A 416 10.91 -4.59 -5.44
CA VAL A 416 11.60 -3.96 -6.58
C VAL A 416 11.81 -4.96 -7.70
N GLU A 417 12.30 -6.15 -7.37
CA GLU A 417 12.58 -7.19 -8.35
C GLU A 417 11.30 -7.68 -9.04
N TRP A 418 10.27 -8.03 -8.27
CA TRP A 418 8.98 -8.45 -8.81
C TRP A 418 8.32 -7.34 -9.63
N PHE A 419 8.36 -6.09 -9.17
CA PHE A 419 7.80 -4.97 -9.93
C PHE A 419 8.53 -4.77 -11.25
N THR A 420 9.87 -4.85 -11.26
CA THR A 420 10.67 -4.74 -12.47
C THR A 420 10.36 -5.85 -13.47
N ARG A 421 10.11 -7.07 -12.99
CA ARG A 421 9.68 -8.21 -13.83
C ARG A 421 8.30 -7.96 -14.43
N VAL A 422 7.33 -7.51 -13.64
CA VAL A 422 5.99 -7.15 -14.15
C VAL A 422 6.08 -6.05 -15.22
N LEU A 423 6.88 -4.99 -14.99
CA LEU A 423 7.13 -3.96 -16.01
C LEU A 423 7.73 -4.55 -17.29
N THR A 424 8.68 -5.48 -17.16
CA THR A 424 9.30 -6.18 -18.31
C THR A 424 8.24 -6.96 -19.09
N THR A 425 7.39 -7.73 -18.40
CA THR A 425 6.26 -8.43 -19.02
C THR A 425 5.30 -7.48 -19.73
N VAL A 426 5.01 -6.30 -19.15
CA VAL A 426 4.20 -5.26 -19.81
C VAL A 426 4.85 -4.80 -21.12
N THR A 427 6.18 -4.70 -21.19
CA THR A 427 6.86 -4.31 -22.45
C THR A 427 6.76 -5.36 -23.55
N GLU A 428 6.66 -6.63 -23.17
CA GLU A 428 6.58 -7.79 -24.06
C GLU A 428 5.14 -8.20 -24.38
N ALA A 429 4.16 -7.52 -23.76
CA ALA A 429 2.75 -7.87 -23.85
C ALA A 429 2.25 -7.93 -25.30
N THR A 430 1.76 -9.10 -25.68
CA THR A 430 1.02 -9.29 -26.94
C THR A 430 -0.47 -9.05 -26.69
N PRO A 431 -1.28 -8.82 -27.74
CA PRO A 431 -2.74 -8.73 -27.60
C PRO A 431 -3.41 -9.99 -27.04
N GLN A 432 -2.69 -11.11 -26.94
CA GLN A 432 -3.19 -12.39 -26.41
C GLN A 432 -2.69 -12.68 -24.99
N LEU A 433 -1.71 -11.93 -24.47
CA LEU A 433 -1.19 -12.15 -23.12
C LEU A 433 -2.29 -11.81 -22.11
N LEU A 434 -2.73 -12.82 -21.36
CA LEU A 434 -3.79 -12.65 -20.36
C LEU A 434 -3.21 -12.15 -19.03
N THR A 435 -4.04 -11.49 -18.23
CA THR A 435 -3.62 -11.01 -16.90
C THR A 435 -3.16 -12.14 -15.98
N HIS A 436 -3.71 -13.36 -16.11
CA HIS A 436 -3.31 -14.52 -15.30
C HIS A 436 -1.90 -15.02 -15.62
N ASP A 437 -1.43 -14.83 -16.87
CA ASP A 437 -0.11 -15.26 -17.35
C ASP A 437 1.02 -14.31 -16.89
N VAL A 438 0.66 -13.21 -16.22
CA VAL A 438 1.64 -12.32 -15.59
C VAL A 438 2.07 -12.91 -14.25
N HIS A 439 3.27 -13.50 -14.23
CA HIS A 439 3.88 -14.14 -13.07
C HIS A 439 4.92 -13.24 -12.40
N LEU A 440 4.99 -13.26 -11.06
CA LEU A 440 6.04 -12.56 -10.30
C LEU A 440 7.34 -13.37 -10.23
N LEU A 441 7.21 -14.69 -10.13
CA LEU A 441 8.32 -15.61 -9.98
C LEU A 441 8.98 -15.88 -11.33
N THR A 442 10.29 -16.05 -11.32
CA THR A 442 10.99 -16.63 -12.47
C THR A 442 10.59 -18.09 -12.65
N PRO A 443 10.78 -18.66 -13.86
CA PRO A 443 10.63 -20.11 -14.06
C PRO A 443 11.49 -20.95 -13.10
N GLU A 444 12.64 -20.42 -12.67
CA GLU A 444 13.52 -21.06 -11.70
C GLU A 444 12.89 -21.11 -10.30
N GLU A 445 12.44 -19.96 -9.80
CA GLU A 445 11.79 -19.86 -8.49
C GLU A 445 10.48 -20.65 -8.45
N GLN A 446 9.71 -20.61 -9.54
CA GLN A 446 8.49 -21.40 -9.65
C GLN A 446 8.80 -22.89 -9.59
N ARG A 447 9.82 -23.36 -10.33
CA ARG A 447 10.25 -24.76 -10.29
C ARG A 447 10.75 -25.15 -8.91
N GLN A 448 11.52 -24.29 -8.25
CA GLN A 448 11.95 -24.54 -6.88
C GLN A 448 10.77 -24.71 -5.92
N ALA A 449 9.80 -23.79 -5.98
CA ALA A 449 8.64 -23.81 -5.09
C ALA A 449 7.69 -24.99 -5.36
N VAL A 450 7.47 -25.33 -6.63
CA VAL A 450 6.47 -26.34 -7.03
C VAL A 450 7.07 -27.74 -7.12
N GLU A 451 8.33 -27.87 -7.55
CA GLU A 451 8.99 -29.16 -7.77
C GLU A 451 10.00 -29.46 -6.65
N GLU A 452 11.02 -28.61 -6.45
CA GLU A 452 12.16 -28.94 -5.57
C GLU A 452 11.75 -29.05 -4.09
N PHE A 453 10.93 -28.12 -3.59
CA PHE A 453 10.40 -28.20 -2.22
C PHE A 453 9.43 -29.36 -2.04
N ASN A 454 8.80 -29.84 -3.12
CA ASN A 454 7.83 -30.93 -3.11
C ASN A 454 8.41 -32.26 -3.62
N ASP A 455 9.73 -32.38 -3.77
CA ASP A 455 10.41 -33.64 -4.14
C ASP A 455 10.41 -34.64 -2.96
N THR A 456 9.20 -35.06 -2.63
CA THR A 456 8.83 -35.90 -1.49
C THR A 456 8.35 -37.28 -1.97
N ALA A 457 8.46 -37.56 -3.27
CA ALA A 457 8.09 -38.85 -3.85
C ALA A 457 8.98 -39.96 -3.28
N ARG A 458 8.37 -40.88 -2.54
CA ARG A 458 9.03 -42.05 -1.95
C ARG A 458 8.19 -43.29 -2.24
N GLU A 459 8.84 -44.40 -2.58
CA GLU A 459 8.16 -45.69 -2.64
C GLU A 459 7.69 -46.05 -1.24
N VAL A 460 6.37 -46.15 -1.08
CA VAL A 460 5.72 -46.64 0.15
C VAL A 460 5.08 -47.99 -0.15
N PRO A 461 5.11 -48.95 0.80
CA PRO A 461 4.44 -50.24 0.60
C PRO A 461 2.95 -50.04 0.31
N GLY A 462 2.43 -50.73 -0.72
CA GLY A 462 1.00 -50.70 -1.06
C GLY A 462 0.11 -51.55 -0.15
N ALA A 463 0.65 -52.10 0.94
CA ALA A 463 -0.08 -52.91 1.89
C ALA A 463 -0.94 -52.04 2.81
N ALA A 464 -2.13 -52.52 3.16
CA ALA A 464 -2.99 -51.85 4.13
C ALA A 464 -2.42 -51.96 5.54
N VAL A 465 -2.76 -51.00 6.41
CA VAL A 465 -2.27 -50.96 7.81
C VAL A 465 -2.56 -52.26 8.57
N HIS A 466 -3.71 -52.89 8.35
CA HIS A 466 -4.05 -54.15 9.01
C HIS A 466 -3.22 -55.34 8.48
N GLU A 467 -2.84 -55.34 7.19
CA GLU A 467 -1.96 -56.36 6.62
C GLU A 467 -0.53 -56.23 7.16
N LEU A 468 -0.04 -55.00 7.32
CA LEU A 468 1.24 -54.72 7.97
C LEU A 468 1.22 -55.17 9.45
N PHE A 469 0.09 -55.00 10.14
CA PHE A 469 -0.11 -55.49 11.50
C PHE A 469 -0.11 -57.01 11.57
N GLU A 470 -0.79 -57.69 10.64
CA GLU A 470 -0.81 -59.16 10.54
C GLU A 470 0.59 -59.73 10.25
N GLU A 471 1.36 -59.10 9.37
CA GLU A 471 2.76 -59.47 9.12
C GLU A 471 3.60 -59.33 10.39
N GLN A 472 3.44 -58.23 11.13
CA GLN A 472 4.13 -58.04 12.39
C GLN A 472 3.72 -59.09 13.44
N ALA A 473 2.43 -59.45 13.51
CA ALA A 473 1.93 -60.48 14.42
C ALA A 473 2.46 -61.88 14.08
N ARG A 474 2.70 -62.18 12.79
CA ARG A 474 3.39 -63.42 12.39
C ARG A 474 4.89 -63.38 12.70
N ARG A 475 5.53 -62.22 12.50
CA ARG A 475 6.98 -62.05 12.68
C ARG A 475 7.41 -62.08 14.15
N SER A 476 6.61 -61.52 15.05
CA SER A 476 6.95 -61.41 16.48
C SER A 476 5.71 -61.57 17.35
N PRO A 477 5.12 -62.79 17.40
CA PRO A 477 3.80 -63.03 18.01
C PRO A 477 3.73 -62.70 19.50
N GLU A 478 4.78 -63.01 20.26
CA GLU A 478 4.84 -62.83 21.71
C GLU A 478 5.29 -61.42 22.14
N ALA A 479 5.67 -60.56 21.20
CA ALA A 479 6.03 -59.19 21.55
C ALA A 479 4.80 -58.39 21.98
N THR A 480 4.95 -57.54 23.01
CA THR A 480 3.89 -56.65 23.48
C THR A 480 3.49 -55.67 22.37
N ALA A 481 2.19 -55.62 22.05
CA ALA A 481 1.62 -54.73 21.04
C ALA A 481 0.90 -53.53 21.66
N VAL A 482 0.14 -53.76 22.72
CA VAL A 482 -0.64 -52.72 23.42
C VAL A 482 -0.47 -52.90 24.92
N VAL A 483 -0.32 -51.78 25.63
CA VAL A 483 -0.33 -51.70 27.09
C VAL A 483 -1.40 -50.70 27.48
N PHE A 484 -2.32 -51.11 28.33
CA PHE A 484 -3.33 -50.23 28.92
C PHE A 484 -3.51 -50.58 30.40
N GLU A 485 -3.17 -49.64 31.27
CA GLU A 485 -3.09 -49.87 32.72
C GLU A 485 -2.22 -51.10 33.05
N ASP A 486 -2.77 -52.09 33.75
CA ASP A 486 -2.08 -53.33 34.12
C ASP A 486 -2.23 -54.46 33.06
N GLU A 487 -2.92 -54.20 31.95
CA GLU A 487 -3.09 -55.17 30.86
C GLU A 487 -2.02 -54.97 29.76
N GLU A 488 -1.25 -56.03 29.49
CA GLU A 488 -0.35 -56.13 28.35
C GLU A 488 -0.85 -57.20 27.37
N VAL A 489 -1.01 -56.82 26.10
CA VAL A 489 -1.49 -57.73 25.05
C VAL A 489 -0.45 -57.86 23.95
N SER A 490 -0.10 -59.11 23.63
CA SER A 490 0.85 -59.42 22.56
C SER A 490 0.27 -59.20 21.16
N TYR A 491 1.12 -59.08 20.14
CA TYR A 491 0.65 -58.95 18.76
C TYR A 491 -0.25 -60.12 18.34
N ALA A 492 0.09 -61.36 18.72
CA ALA A 492 -0.74 -62.52 18.40
C ALA A 492 -2.12 -62.45 19.08
N GLN A 493 -2.15 -62.09 20.37
CA GLN A 493 -3.40 -61.97 21.12
C GLN A 493 -4.30 -60.86 20.55
N LEU A 494 -3.73 -59.69 20.25
CA LEU A 494 -4.49 -58.58 19.69
C LEU A 494 -5.01 -58.90 18.28
N ASN A 495 -4.20 -59.58 17.46
CA ASN A 495 -4.62 -60.00 16.13
C ASN A 495 -5.80 -60.97 16.18
N VAL A 496 -5.79 -61.95 17.11
CA VAL A 496 -6.92 -62.86 17.31
C VAL A 496 -8.18 -62.12 17.74
N ARG A 497 -8.09 -61.21 18.72
CA ARG A 497 -9.24 -60.38 19.14
C ARG A 497 -9.81 -59.58 17.97
N ALA A 498 -8.95 -58.97 17.15
CA ALA A 498 -9.36 -58.21 15.98
C ALA A 498 -9.95 -59.09 14.86
N ASP A 499 -9.42 -60.29 14.62
CA ASP A 499 -9.93 -61.25 13.62
C ASP A 499 -11.32 -61.77 13.98
N ASP A 500 -11.55 -62.05 15.27
CA ASP A 500 -12.83 -62.52 15.79
C ASP A 500 -13.91 -61.44 15.66
N LEU A 501 -13.57 -60.21 16.03
CA LEU A 501 -14.46 -59.07 15.86
C LEU A 501 -14.69 -58.76 14.37
N ALA A 502 -13.67 -58.81 13.52
CA ALA A 502 -13.80 -58.58 12.08
C ALA A 502 -14.75 -59.60 11.42
N ARG A 503 -14.68 -60.88 11.80
CA ARG A 503 -15.63 -61.90 11.33
C ARG A 503 -17.06 -61.57 11.75
N THR A 504 -17.24 -61.11 12.98
CA THR A 504 -18.55 -60.69 13.50
C THR A 504 -19.10 -59.49 12.73
N LEU A 505 -18.27 -58.45 12.52
CA LEU A 505 -18.63 -57.26 11.75
C LEU A 505 -19.02 -57.61 10.31
N ARG A 506 -18.26 -58.48 9.63
CA ARG A 506 -18.61 -58.97 8.28
C ARG A 506 -19.96 -59.70 8.26
N GLY A 507 -20.23 -60.51 9.29
CA GLY A 507 -21.53 -61.18 9.47
C GLY A 507 -22.70 -60.20 9.63
N LEU A 508 -22.44 -58.99 10.14
CA LEU A 508 -23.41 -57.89 10.27
C LEU A 508 -23.47 -56.98 9.03
N GLY A 509 -22.84 -57.37 7.92
CA GLY A 509 -22.88 -56.61 6.67
C GLY A 509 -21.87 -55.46 6.58
N VAL A 510 -20.88 -55.42 7.47
CA VAL A 510 -19.75 -54.46 7.36
C VAL A 510 -18.76 -54.95 6.30
N GLY A 511 -18.34 -54.03 5.43
CA GLY A 511 -17.38 -54.29 4.35
C GLY A 511 -16.83 -53.00 3.76
N PRO A 512 -16.15 -53.06 2.59
CA PRO A 512 -15.62 -51.89 1.90
C PRO A 512 -16.65 -50.78 1.71
N GLU A 513 -16.19 -49.52 1.78
CA GLU A 513 -17.02 -48.32 1.62
C GLU A 513 -18.16 -48.17 2.67
N ARG A 514 -18.10 -48.93 3.76
CA ARG A 514 -18.99 -48.77 4.91
C ARG A 514 -18.26 -48.10 6.06
N LEU A 515 -19.02 -47.40 6.90
CA LEU A 515 -18.55 -46.81 8.14
C LEU A 515 -19.02 -47.62 9.34
N VAL A 516 -18.12 -47.81 10.31
CA VAL A 516 -18.45 -48.34 11.64
C VAL A 516 -18.08 -47.28 12.67
N ALA A 517 -19.07 -46.80 13.41
CA ALA A 517 -18.80 -45.89 14.51
C ALA A 517 -18.20 -46.63 15.71
N LEU A 518 -17.15 -46.09 16.30
CA LEU A 518 -16.51 -46.65 17.49
C LEU A 518 -16.71 -45.66 18.65
N ALA A 519 -17.64 -45.97 19.54
CA ALA A 519 -17.84 -45.27 20.81
C ALA A 519 -17.32 -46.14 21.95
N VAL A 520 -16.06 -46.55 21.84
CA VAL A 520 -15.36 -47.41 22.81
C VAL A 520 -14.39 -46.52 23.58
N PRO A 521 -14.47 -46.44 24.94
CA PRO A 521 -13.49 -45.70 25.73
C PRO A 521 -12.07 -46.21 25.50
N ARG A 522 -11.05 -45.45 25.91
CA ARG A 522 -9.65 -45.89 25.79
C ARG A 522 -9.46 -47.22 26.52
N SER A 523 -9.14 -48.27 25.76
CA SER A 523 -8.87 -49.62 26.25
C SER A 523 -8.19 -50.45 25.17
N VAL A 524 -7.84 -51.70 25.48
CA VAL A 524 -7.34 -52.65 24.47
C VAL A 524 -8.40 -52.93 23.40
N GLU A 525 -9.67 -53.00 23.79
CA GLU A 525 -10.83 -53.25 22.92
C GLU A 525 -11.00 -52.14 21.89
N MET A 526 -10.66 -50.90 22.23
CA MET A 526 -10.66 -49.79 21.26
C MET A 526 -9.68 -50.07 20.10
N VAL A 527 -8.45 -50.46 20.42
CA VAL A 527 -7.43 -50.77 19.41
C VAL A 527 -7.81 -52.03 18.62
N ALA A 528 -8.32 -53.06 19.29
CA ALA A 528 -8.83 -54.26 18.64
C ALA A 528 -10.00 -53.95 17.69
N SER A 529 -10.91 -53.04 18.08
CA SER A 529 -12.04 -52.59 17.27
C SER A 529 -11.61 -51.81 16.04
N MET A 530 -10.62 -50.91 16.17
CA MET A 530 -10.04 -50.20 15.03
C MET A 530 -9.44 -51.17 14.01
N LEU A 531 -8.62 -52.13 14.47
CA LEU A 531 -8.03 -53.16 13.61
C LEU A 531 -9.10 -54.05 12.97
N ALA A 532 -10.11 -54.46 13.75
CA ALA A 532 -11.20 -55.31 13.26
C ALA A 532 -11.99 -54.63 12.13
N VAL A 533 -12.32 -53.35 12.29
CA VAL A 533 -13.00 -52.56 11.24
C VAL A 533 -12.14 -52.47 9.99
N LEU A 534 -10.84 -52.14 10.12
CA LEU A 534 -9.92 -52.08 8.98
C LEU A 534 -9.79 -53.44 8.27
N LYS A 535 -9.74 -54.55 9.02
CA LYS A 535 -9.73 -55.92 8.46
C LYS A 535 -11.00 -56.24 7.67
N THR A 536 -12.13 -55.59 7.94
CA THR A 536 -13.34 -55.76 7.09
C THR A 536 -13.27 -55.00 5.77
N GLY A 537 -12.31 -54.09 5.60
CA GLY A 537 -12.24 -53.13 4.49
C GLY A 537 -13.07 -51.86 4.73
N ALA A 538 -13.84 -51.80 5.83
CA ALA A 538 -14.57 -50.61 6.25
C ALA A 538 -13.65 -49.55 6.86
N ALA A 539 -14.15 -48.32 6.96
CA ALA A 539 -13.52 -47.26 7.73
C ALA A 539 -14.21 -47.11 9.09
N TYR A 540 -13.42 -46.82 10.14
CA TYR A 540 -13.97 -46.53 11.46
C TYR A 540 -14.17 -45.03 11.64
N LEU A 541 -15.27 -44.66 12.29
CA LEU A 541 -15.57 -43.31 12.74
C LEU A 541 -15.38 -43.25 14.26
N PRO A 542 -14.30 -42.64 14.78
CA PRO A 542 -14.14 -42.51 16.23
C PRO A 542 -15.18 -41.54 16.80
N ILE A 543 -15.86 -41.96 17.86
CA ILE A 543 -16.82 -41.14 18.62
C ILE A 543 -16.29 -41.06 20.05
N ASP A 544 -15.97 -39.85 20.49
CA ASP A 544 -15.64 -39.58 21.88
C ASP A 544 -16.92 -39.68 22.73
N PRO A 545 -16.99 -40.62 23.69
CA PRO A 545 -18.16 -40.77 24.56
C PRO A 545 -18.44 -39.53 25.43
N ASP A 546 -17.45 -38.66 25.66
CA ASP A 546 -17.59 -37.46 26.48
C ASP A 546 -18.20 -36.27 25.72
N TYR A 547 -18.45 -36.42 24.41
CA TYR A 547 -19.11 -35.38 23.64
C TYR A 547 -20.57 -35.17 24.06
N PRO A 548 -21.10 -33.93 23.93
CA PRO A 548 -22.53 -33.70 24.12
C PRO A 548 -23.37 -34.60 23.22
N GLY A 549 -24.46 -35.15 23.75
CA GLY A 549 -25.31 -36.09 23.03
C GLY A 549 -25.83 -35.57 21.68
N GLU A 550 -26.09 -34.27 21.56
CA GLU A 550 -26.48 -33.63 20.30
C GLU A 550 -25.37 -33.73 19.23
N ARG A 551 -24.10 -33.58 19.62
CA ARG A 551 -22.94 -33.72 18.70
C ARG A 551 -22.79 -35.16 18.22
N ILE A 552 -22.96 -36.13 19.13
CA ILE A 552 -22.91 -37.55 18.81
C ILE A 552 -24.06 -37.93 17.87
N ALA A 553 -25.28 -37.46 18.16
CA ALA A 553 -26.45 -37.69 17.32
C ALA A 553 -26.26 -37.10 15.92
N TYR A 554 -25.70 -35.89 15.83
CA TYR A 554 -25.34 -35.28 14.55
C TYR A 554 -24.33 -36.13 13.77
N MET A 555 -23.21 -36.53 14.40
CA MET A 555 -22.17 -37.34 13.75
C MET A 555 -22.72 -38.66 13.22
N LEU A 556 -23.54 -39.36 14.01
CA LEU A 556 -24.16 -40.62 13.61
C LEU A 556 -25.21 -40.44 12.50
N SER A 557 -26.00 -39.36 12.55
CA SER A 557 -26.99 -39.06 11.51
C SER A 557 -26.34 -38.67 10.19
N ASP A 558 -25.26 -37.89 10.21
CA ASP A 558 -24.54 -37.43 9.02
C ASP A 558 -23.74 -38.56 8.37
N ALA A 559 -22.99 -39.33 9.18
CA ALA A 559 -22.16 -40.42 8.70
C ALA A 559 -22.95 -41.70 8.35
N ALA A 560 -24.17 -41.86 8.89
CA ALA A 560 -25.03 -43.03 8.71
C ALA A 560 -24.27 -44.38 8.77
N PRO A 561 -23.53 -44.66 9.85
CA PRO A 561 -22.69 -45.86 9.93
C PRO A 561 -23.55 -47.12 9.89
N ALA A 562 -22.99 -48.20 9.33
CA ALA A 562 -23.66 -49.49 9.27
C ALA A 562 -23.91 -50.09 10.67
N LEU A 563 -23.06 -49.72 11.63
CA LEU A 563 -23.05 -50.24 12.99
C LEU A 563 -22.32 -49.25 13.93
N VAL A 564 -22.72 -49.21 15.19
CA VAL A 564 -21.97 -48.57 16.28
C VAL A 564 -21.41 -49.64 17.22
N VAL A 565 -20.09 -49.70 17.36
CA VAL A 565 -19.41 -50.52 18.36
C VAL A 565 -19.31 -49.71 19.65
N VAL A 566 -19.76 -50.30 20.74
CA VAL A 566 -19.90 -49.69 22.07
C VAL A 566 -19.40 -50.66 23.14
N THR A 567 -19.12 -50.18 24.35
CA THR A 567 -19.00 -51.03 25.54
C THR A 567 -20.31 -50.99 26.33
N GLU A 568 -20.41 -51.79 27.40
CA GLU A 568 -21.56 -51.71 28.30
C GLU A 568 -21.78 -50.28 28.85
N ALA A 569 -20.70 -49.53 29.10
CA ALA A 569 -20.76 -48.17 29.61
C ALA A 569 -21.28 -47.15 28.58
N THR A 570 -21.01 -47.38 27.29
CA THR A 570 -21.32 -46.42 26.22
C THR A 570 -22.50 -46.83 25.34
N GLN A 571 -23.14 -47.97 25.61
CA GLN A 571 -24.23 -48.49 24.78
C GLN A 571 -25.44 -47.55 24.64
N HIS A 572 -25.65 -46.67 25.63
CA HIS A 572 -26.72 -45.66 25.63
C HIS A 572 -26.54 -44.62 24.49
N LEU A 573 -25.32 -44.41 24.02
CA LEU A 573 -25.01 -43.46 22.94
C LEU A 573 -25.57 -43.91 21.58
N ALA A 574 -25.69 -45.21 21.36
CA ALA A 574 -26.29 -45.76 20.13
C ALA A 574 -27.83 -45.71 20.14
N GLU A 575 -28.45 -45.64 21.33
CA GLU A 575 -29.92 -45.63 21.47
C GLU A 575 -30.53 -44.32 20.98
N ALA A 576 -29.79 -43.22 21.06
CA ALA A 576 -30.24 -41.89 20.66
C ALA A 576 -30.53 -41.74 19.15
N THR A 577 -30.03 -42.65 18.31
CA THR A 577 -30.13 -42.55 16.84
C THR A 577 -30.79 -43.75 16.16
N GLY A 578 -31.09 -44.82 16.89
CA GLY A 578 -31.68 -46.05 16.32
C GLY A 578 -30.73 -46.84 15.41
N THR A 579 -29.45 -46.49 15.37
CA THR A 579 -28.42 -47.20 14.59
C THR A 579 -28.15 -48.58 15.21
N PRO A 580 -27.99 -49.66 14.41
CA PRO A 580 -27.61 -50.97 14.93
C PRO A 580 -26.34 -50.89 15.78
N ARG A 581 -26.30 -51.62 16.90
CA ARG A 581 -25.14 -51.61 17.82
C ARG A 581 -24.55 -52.99 18.05
N LEU A 582 -23.25 -53.02 18.33
CA LEU A 582 -22.51 -54.19 18.79
C LEU A 582 -21.77 -53.83 20.08
N VAL A 583 -22.02 -54.59 21.13
CA VAL A 583 -21.31 -54.44 22.40
C VAL A 583 -20.07 -55.33 22.36
N VAL A 584 -18.90 -54.76 22.65
CA VAL A 584 -17.59 -55.46 22.71
C VAL A 584 -17.01 -55.47 24.11
#